data_AF-A0A0K8JCD9-F1
#
_entry.id   AF-A0A0K8JCD9-F1
#
_cell.length_a   1.000
_cell.length_b   1.000
_cell.length_c   1.000
_cell.angle_alpha   90.00
_cell.angle_beta   90.00
_cell.angle_gamma   90.00
#
_symmetry.space_group_name_H-M   'P 1'
#
loop_
_entity.id
_entity.type
_entity.pdbx_description
1 polymer ?
#
loop_
_entity_poly.entity_id
_entity_poly.type
_entity_poly.pdbx_seq_one_letter_code
_entity_poly.pdbx_strand_id
1 'polypeptide(L)'
;MSQVGLLAFAFLLCLPFFTAAQTTGRFEDIQSDGATIAQFDTETISYEKDPYSREVWISVWIKTSPDDYDQSYSLNHYLLRKDKREILVLDRIGYTGSGRILYQTANVYEPSLWDPVIPETTNEYYYTAVLRYAKANDKKLLQAYNKDKPQNKLITTARTIGDFLRVY
;
A
#
# COMPACT_ATOMS: atom_id res chain seq x y z
N MET A 1 -69.25 -22.58 12.47
CA MET A 1 -68.64 -22.31 13.79
C MET A 1 -67.13 -22.24 13.59
N SER A 2 -66.45 -21.18 14.07
CA SER A 2 -64.98 -21.05 14.30
C SER A 2 -64.01 -21.31 13.11
N GLN A 3 -63.07 -20.44 12.67
CA GLN A 3 -61.85 -19.90 13.35
C GLN A 3 -61.09 -21.00 14.14
N VAL A 4 -59.77 -21.26 14.05
CA VAL A 4 -58.53 -20.44 13.93
C VAL A 4 -57.48 -21.30 13.15
N GLY A 5 -56.44 -20.81 12.47
CA GLY A 5 -55.95 -19.44 12.24
C GLY A 5 -54.48 -19.42 11.71
N LEU A 6 -53.63 -18.60 12.33
CA LEU A 6 -52.25 -18.25 11.93
C LEU A 6 -51.17 -18.99 12.77
N LEU A 7 -50.02 -19.34 12.17
CA LEU A 7 -48.72 -19.27 12.87
C LEU A 7 -47.55 -19.18 11.88
N ALA A 8 -46.97 -17.99 11.78
CA ALA A 8 -45.75 -17.75 11.02
C ALA A 8 -44.53 -18.17 11.85
N PHE A 9 -43.64 -18.97 11.27
CA PHE A 9 -42.33 -19.29 11.86
C PHE A 9 -41.22 -18.62 11.06
N ALA A 10 -41.10 -17.30 11.24
CA ALA A 10 -39.95 -16.55 10.76
C ALA A 10 -38.74 -16.90 11.63
N PHE A 11 -38.00 -17.95 11.26
CA PHE A 11 -36.79 -18.35 11.96
C PHE A 11 -35.66 -17.38 11.62
N LEU A 12 -35.66 -16.25 12.33
CA LEU A 12 -34.68 -15.18 12.18
C LEU A 12 -33.33 -15.71 12.67
N LEU A 13 -32.50 -16.16 11.73
CA LEU A 13 -31.12 -16.56 12.00
C LEU A 13 -30.31 -15.33 12.41
N CYS A 14 -30.35 -14.99 13.69
CA CYS A 14 -29.39 -14.12 14.36
C CYS A 14 -28.02 -14.81 14.38
N LEU A 15 -27.37 -14.87 13.21
CA LEU A 15 -25.94 -15.18 13.14
C LEU A 15 -25.21 -14.08 13.90
N PRO A 16 -24.43 -14.39 14.95
CA PRO A 16 -23.56 -13.42 15.54
C PRO A 16 -22.56 -12.99 14.47
N PHE A 17 -22.58 -11.70 14.11
CA PHE A 17 -21.51 -11.09 13.35
C PHE A 17 -20.25 -11.15 14.22
N PHE A 18 -19.46 -12.20 14.04
CA PHE A 18 -18.06 -12.23 14.46
C PHE A 18 -17.33 -11.19 13.61
N THR A 19 -17.42 -9.92 14.00
CA THR A 19 -16.43 -8.92 13.64
C THR A 19 -15.12 -9.35 14.29
N ALA A 20 -14.38 -10.21 13.58
CA ALA A 20 -12.98 -10.46 13.89
C ALA A 20 -12.31 -9.08 13.93
N ALA A 21 -11.85 -8.69 15.11
CA ALA A 21 -11.09 -7.46 15.27
C ALA A 21 -9.80 -7.65 14.48
N GLN A 22 -9.77 -7.13 13.25
CA GLN A 22 -8.63 -7.18 12.37
C GLN A 22 -7.50 -6.41 13.07
N THR A 23 -6.62 -7.15 13.74
CA THR A 23 -5.36 -6.62 14.24
C THR A 23 -4.64 -6.06 13.03
N THR A 24 -4.57 -4.74 12.92
CA THR A 24 -3.94 -4.05 11.79
C THR A 24 -2.46 -4.38 11.83
N GLY A 25 -2.10 -5.44 11.11
CA GLY A 25 -0.72 -5.85 10.93
C GLY A 25 0.04 -4.73 10.22
N ARG A 26 1.34 -4.66 10.47
CA ARG A 26 2.23 -3.74 9.75
C ARG A 26 2.10 -3.90 8.23
N PHE A 27 1.88 -5.13 7.77
CA PHE A 27 1.69 -5.46 6.36
C PHE A 27 0.21 -5.70 6.06
N GLU A 28 -0.27 -5.08 4.99
CA GLU A 28 -1.62 -5.27 4.44
C GLU A 28 -1.53 -6.02 3.11
N ASP A 29 -2.39 -7.04 2.94
CA ASP A 29 -2.42 -7.88 1.75
C ASP A 29 -3.02 -7.14 0.54
N ILE A 30 -2.41 -7.37 -0.62
CA ILE A 30 -2.94 -6.99 -1.92
C ILE A 30 -3.41 -8.27 -2.62
N GLN A 31 -4.70 -8.30 -2.95
CA GLN A 31 -5.36 -9.48 -3.49
C GLN A 31 -5.77 -9.28 -4.95
N SER A 32 -5.61 -10.35 -5.75
CA SER A 32 -6.25 -10.55 -7.06
C SER A 32 -6.98 -11.89 -7.03
N ASP A 33 -8.24 -11.91 -7.44
CA ASP A 33 -9.03 -13.15 -7.62
C ASP A 33 -9.06 -14.09 -6.40
N GLY A 34 -8.97 -13.51 -5.19
CA GLY A 34 -8.95 -14.22 -3.92
C GLY A 34 -7.57 -14.70 -3.45
N ALA A 35 -6.51 -14.51 -4.24
CA ALA A 35 -5.12 -14.83 -3.88
C ALA A 35 -4.33 -13.57 -3.51
N THR A 36 -3.43 -13.66 -2.52
CA THR A 36 -2.51 -12.57 -2.15
C THR A 36 -1.32 -12.55 -3.11
N ILE A 37 -1.20 -11.45 -3.87
CA ILE A 37 -0.18 -11.26 -4.92
C ILE A 37 0.99 -10.35 -4.48
N ALA A 38 0.79 -9.61 -3.39
CA ALA A 38 1.77 -8.73 -2.77
C ALA A 38 1.30 -8.30 -1.37
N GLN A 39 2.18 -7.63 -0.62
CA GLN A 39 1.85 -6.96 0.64
C GLN A 39 2.48 -5.56 0.63
N PHE A 40 1.85 -4.56 1.25
CA PHE A 40 2.44 -3.24 1.43
C PHE A 40 2.62 -2.89 2.91
N ASP A 41 3.68 -2.15 3.22
CA ASP A 41 4.05 -1.79 4.59
C ASP A 41 3.37 -0.48 5.02
N THR A 42 2.40 -0.60 5.93
CA THR A 42 1.57 0.48 6.48
C THR A 42 2.32 1.44 7.42
N GLU A 43 3.54 1.09 7.85
CA GLU A 43 4.43 2.02 8.56
C GLU A 43 5.24 2.90 7.59
N THR A 44 5.42 2.44 6.34
CA THR A 44 6.13 3.20 5.29
C THR A 44 5.21 4.07 4.43
N ILE A 45 3.91 3.75 4.36
CA ILE A 45 2.99 4.53 3.53
C ILE A 45 2.89 5.97 4.05
N SER A 46 3.14 6.93 3.16
CA SER A 46 3.20 8.35 3.51
C SER A 46 2.71 9.23 2.37
N TYR A 47 2.49 10.51 2.68
CA TYR A 47 2.29 11.53 1.65
C TYR A 47 3.60 12.26 1.38
N GLU A 48 4.00 12.27 0.12
CA GLU A 48 5.17 12.99 -0.37
C GLU A 48 4.73 14.16 -1.25
N LYS A 49 5.51 15.25 -1.26
CA LYS A 49 5.22 16.44 -2.08
C LYS A 49 5.99 16.36 -3.39
N ASP A 50 5.32 16.65 -4.50
CA ASP A 50 6.01 16.94 -5.76
C ASP A 50 7.03 18.09 -5.56
N PRO A 51 8.33 17.90 -5.87
CA PRO A 51 9.33 18.96 -5.78
C PRO A 51 9.03 20.13 -6.74
N TYR A 52 8.36 19.89 -7.88
CA TYR A 52 8.11 20.87 -8.94
C TYR A 52 6.70 21.45 -8.94
N SER A 53 5.74 20.86 -8.22
CA SER A 53 4.35 21.34 -8.19
C SER A 53 3.78 21.47 -6.76
N ARG A 54 2.44 21.54 -6.65
CA ARG A 54 1.69 21.46 -5.39
C ARG A 54 0.97 20.12 -5.21
N GLU A 55 1.16 19.19 -6.14
CA GLU A 55 0.62 17.83 -6.06
C GLU A 55 1.23 17.09 -4.86
N VAL A 56 0.42 16.21 -4.27
CA VAL A 56 0.81 15.32 -3.18
C VAL A 56 0.61 13.89 -3.67
N TRP A 57 1.67 13.10 -3.59
CA TRP A 57 1.69 11.70 -4.02
C TRP A 57 1.61 10.80 -2.80
N ILE A 58 1.20 9.54 -3.00
CA ILE A 58 1.34 8.50 -1.98
C ILE A 58 2.67 7.78 -2.26
N SER A 59 3.58 7.80 -1.29
CA SER A 59 4.78 6.96 -1.27
C SER A 59 4.47 5.68 -0.48
N VAL A 60 4.90 4.53 -0.97
CA VAL A 60 4.67 3.21 -0.32
C VAL A 60 5.71 2.17 -0.75
N TRP A 61 6.11 1.28 0.17
CA TRP A 61 6.86 0.07 -0.18
C TRP A 61 5.93 -1.14 -0.33
N ILE A 62 6.07 -1.86 -1.44
CA ILE A 62 5.32 -3.06 -1.78
C ILE A 62 6.28 -4.24 -1.95
N LYS A 63 6.05 -5.30 -1.18
CA LYS A 63 6.70 -6.61 -1.30
C LYS A 63 5.88 -7.51 -2.23
N THR A 64 6.47 -8.04 -3.28
CA THR A 64 5.79 -9.06 -4.11
C THR A 64 5.66 -10.38 -3.34
N SER A 65 4.65 -11.19 -3.68
CA SER A 65 4.67 -12.61 -3.29
C SER A 65 5.97 -13.28 -3.80
N PRO A 66 6.52 -14.28 -3.08
CA PRO A 66 7.65 -15.05 -3.57
C PRO A 66 7.32 -15.81 -4.85
N ASP A 67 8.31 -15.98 -5.72
CA ASP A 67 8.25 -16.88 -6.88
C ASP A 67 8.18 -18.35 -6.43
N ASP A 68 7.27 -19.13 -7.01
CA ASP A 68 7.03 -20.52 -6.60
C ASP A 68 8.25 -21.44 -6.80
N TYR A 69 9.14 -21.12 -7.76
CA TYR A 69 10.29 -21.96 -8.12
C TYR A 69 11.54 -21.66 -7.29
N ASP A 70 11.95 -20.40 -7.17
CA ASP A 70 13.20 -20.01 -6.47
C ASP A 70 12.99 -19.20 -5.18
N GLN A 71 11.73 -18.94 -4.81
CA GLN A 71 11.32 -18.16 -3.64
C GLN A 71 11.88 -16.72 -3.64
N SER A 72 12.35 -16.22 -4.78
CA SER A 72 12.76 -14.82 -4.92
C SER A 72 11.58 -13.88 -4.82
N TYR A 73 11.83 -12.67 -4.34
CA TYR A 73 10.81 -11.63 -4.23
C TYR A 73 11.46 -10.25 -4.43
N SER A 74 10.64 -9.22 -4.61
CA SER A 74 11.12 -7.85 -4.70
C SER A 74 10.43 -6.92 -3.72
N LEU A 75 11.20 -5.97 -3.18
CA LEU A 75 10.69 -4.78 -2.53
C LEU A 75 10.72 -3.64 -3.55
N ASN A 76 9.56 -3.03 -3.81
CA ASN A 76 9.40 -1.94 -4.78
C ASN A 76 8.90 -0.71 -4.03
N HIS A 77 9.58 0.41 -4.18
CA HIS A 77 9.10 1.71 -3.72
C HIS A 77 8.29 2.35 -4.84
N TYR A 78 7.02 2.61 -4.57
CA TYR A 78 6.08 3.19 -5.51
C TYR A 78 5.67 4.61 -5.09
N LEU A 79 5.55 5.49 -6.08
CA LEU A 79 4.84 6.76 -5.97
C LEU A 79 3.53 6.66 -6.76
N LEU A 80 2.41 7.11 -6.18
CA LEU A 80 1.08 7.05 -6.80
C LEU A 80 0.47 8.46 -6.90
N ARG A 81 -0.08 8.79 -8.07
CA ARG A 81 -0.85 10.03 -8.32
C ARG A 81 -2.33 9.73 -8.38
N LYS A 82 -3.03 10.08 -7.30
CA LYS A 82 -4.47 9.88 -7.16
C LYS A 82 -5.29 10.51 -8.30
N ASP A 83 -4.99 11.76 -8.62
CA ASP A 83 -5.85 12.58 -9.49
C ASP A 83 -5.62 12.31 -10.99
N LYS A 84 -4.43 11.80 -11.35
CA LYS A 84 -4.10 11.37 -12.73
C LYS A 84 -4.29 9.87 -12.97
N ARG A 85 -4.43 9.07 -11.91
CA ARG A 85 -4.43 7.59 -11.94
C ARG A 85 -3.17 7.03 -12.62
N GLU A 86 -2.02 7.52 -12.13
CA GLU A 86 -0.67 7.12 -12.55
C GLU A 86 0.10 6.49 -11.37
N ILE A 87 1.07 5.64 -11.69
CA ILE A 87 1.97 4.98 -10.75
C ILE A 87 3.41 5.00 -11.30
N LEU A 88 4.41 5.13 -10.42
CA LEU A 88 5.83 5.16 -10.76
C LEU A 88 6.60 4.24 -9.81
N VAL A 89 7.51 3.42 -10.34
CA VAL A 89 8.49 2.66 -9.53
C VAL A 89 9.73 3.51 -9.34
N LEU A 90 9.99 3.96 -8.10
CA LEU A 90 11.18 4.75 -7.79
C LEU A 90 12.37 3.83 -7.51
N ASP A 91 12.19 2.86 -6.62
CA ASP A 91 13.24 1.92 -6.22
C ASP A 91 12.76 0.48 -6.38
N ARG A 92 13.68 -0.43 -6.70
CA ARG A 92 13.45 -1.88 -6.70
C ARG A 92 14.65 -2.61 -6.13
N ILE A 93 14.41 -3.49 -5.17
CA ILE A 93 15.42 -4.37 -4.58
C ILE A 93 14.93 -5.81 -4.74
N GLY A 94 15.67 -6.63 -5.48
CA GLY A 94 15.40 -8.05 -5.64
C GLY A 94 16.13 -8.88 -4.58
N TYR A 95 15.46 -9.89 -4.04
CA TYR A 95 15.99 -10.81 -3.03
C TYR A 95 15.75 -12.26 -3.45
N THR A 96 16.68 -13.14 -3.11
CA THR A 96 16.43 -14.60 -3.07
C THR A 96 15.52 -14.96 -1.89
N GLY A 97 14.94 -16.17 -1.89
CA GLY A 97 14.23 -16.69 -0.71
C GLY A 97 15.08 -16.76 0.57
N SER A 98 16.42 -16.80 0.44
CA SER A 98 17.36 -16.72 1.57
C SER A 98 17.63 -15.30 2.10
N GLY A 99 17.01 -14.27 1.53
CA GLY A 99 17.23 -12.86 1.90
C GLY A 99 18.51 -12.23 1.32
N ARG A 100 19.30 -12.96 0.52
CA ARG A 100 20.42 -12.37 -0.23
C ARG A 100 19.89 -11.46 -1.35
N ILE A 101 20.44 -10.25 -1.45
CA ILE A 101 20.15 -9.30 -2.55
C ILE A 101 20.62 -9.89 -3.89
N LEU A 102 19.75 -9.86 -4.88
CA LEU A 102 20.02 -10.22 -6.28
C LEU A 102 20.42 -8.99 -7.10
N TYR A 103 19.68 -7.89 -6.93
CA TYR A 103 19.91 -6.63 -7.62
C TYR A 103 19.27 -5.47 -6.83
N GLN A 104 19.73 -4.26 -7.09
CA GLN A 104 19.15 -3.03 -6.57
C GLN A 104 19.19 -1.95 -7.66
N THR A 105 18.04 -1.35 -7.92
CA THR A 105 17.86 -0.22 -8.84
C THR A 105 17.19 0.92 -8.07
N ALA A 106 17.76 2.12 -8.18
CA ALA A 106 17.17 3.35 -7.67
C ALA A 106 17.09 4.34 -8.83
N ASN A 107 15.88 4.75 -9.21
CA ASN A 107 15.65 5.73 -10.25
C ASN A 107 15.75 7.13 -9.62
N VAL A 108 16.45 8.04 -10.30
CA VAL A 108 16.23 9.47 -10.06
C VAL A 108 14.81 9.79 -10.50
N TYR A 109 14.08 10.59 -9.72
CA TYR A 109 12.74 11.03 -10.11
C TYR A 109 12.78 11.75 -11.47
N GLU A 110 12.03 11.21 -12.42
CA GLU A 110 11.92 11.74 -13.78
C GLU A 110 10.43 11.70 -14.20
N PRO A 111 9.80 12.83 -14.57
CA PRO A 111 8.38 12.87 -14.93
C PRO A 111 7.94 11.95 -16.07
N SER A 112 8.86 11.42 -16.89
CA SER A 112 8.55 10.45 -17.95
C SER A 112 8.41 9.00 -17.48
N LEU A 113 8.71 8.70 -16.20
CA LEU A 113 8.60 7.35 -15.60
C LEU A 113 7.22 7.09 -14.95
N TRP A 114 6.24 7.96 -15.17
CA TRP A 114 4.87 7.76 -14.69
C TRP A 114 4.09 6.91 -15.69
N ASP A 115 3.71 5.71 -15.28
CA ASP A 115 2.86 4.82 -16.05
C ASP A 115 1.38 5.05 -15.73
N PRO A 116 0.49 5.10 -16.74
CA PRO A 116 -0.95 5.05 -16.49
C PRO A 116 -1.33 3.70 -15.89
N VAL A 117 -2.17 3.69 -14.87
CA VAL A 117 -2.67 2.43 -14.30
C VAL A 117 -3.60 1.76 -15.32
N ILE A 118 -3.26 0.58 -15.82
CA ILE A 118 -4.09 -0.15 -16.78
C ILE A 118 -5.03 -1.11 -16.03
N PRO A 119 -6.33 -1.17 -16.36
CA PRO A 119 -7.25 -2.12 -15.74
C PRO A 119 -6.81 -3.57 -15.86
N GLU A 120 -7.20 -4.41 -14.90
CA GLU A 120 -6.89 -5.86 -14.89
C GLU A 120 -5.38 -6.18 -14.88
N THR A 121 -4.54 -5.25 -14.39
CA THR A 121 -3.10 -5.46 -14.22
C THR A 121 -2.68 -5.45 -12.75
N THR A 122 -1.57 -6.12 -12.44
CA THR A 122 -0.89 -6.09 -11.13
C THR A 122 -0.79 -4.67 -10.54
N ASN A 123 -0.43 -3.68 -11.38
CA ASN A 123 -0.32 -2.28 -10.98
C ASN A 123 -1.68 -1.66 -10.58
N GLU A 124 -2.82 -2.10 -11.14
CA GLU A 124 -4.14 -1.66 -10.69
C GLU A 124 -4.48 -2.23 -9.32
N TYR A 125 -4.24 -3.52 -9.07
CA TYR A 125 -4.49 -4.10 -7.75
C TYR A 125 -3.64 -3.40 -6.68
N TYR A 126 -2.37 -3.12 -6.98
CA TYR A 126 -1.46 -2.38 -6.10
C TYR A 126 -1.99 -0.95 -5.85
N TYR A 127 -2.26 -0.20 -6.91
CA TYR A 127 -2.79 1.17 -6.84
C TYR A 127 -4.09 1.24 -6.05
N THR A 128 -5.03 0.33 -6.30
CA THR A 128 -6.36 0.32 -5.69
C THR A 128 -6.31 -0.06 -4.22
N ALA A 129 -5.50 -1.06 -3.84
CA ALA A 129 -5.33 -1.46 -2.45
C ALA A 129 -4.69 -0.33 -1.61
N VAL A 130 -3.60 0.26 -2.11
CA VAL A 130 -2.89 1.37 -1.46
C VAL A 130 -3.79 2.60 -1.35
N LEU A 131 -4.48 3.00 -2.43
CA LEU A 131 -5.37 4.16 -2.42
C LEU A 131 -6.57 3.97 -1.47
N ARG A 132 -7.11 2.75 -1.37
CA ARG A 132 -8.16 2.38 -0.41
C ARG A 132 -7.67 2.54 1.03
N TYR A 133 -6.47 2.05 1.36
CA TYR A 133 -5.87 2.22 2.68
C TYR A 133 -5.57 3.69 2.98
N ALA A 134 -4.97 4.42 2.04
CA ALA A 134 -4.65 5.84 2.19
C ALA A 134 -5.91 6.67 2.43
N LYS A 135 -7.01 6.40 1.71
CA LYS A 135 -8.31 7.05 1.93
C LYS A 135 -8.90 6.74 3.30
N ALA A 136 -8.78 5.51 3.79
CA ALA A 136 -9.25 5.13 5.12
C ALA A 136 -8.43 5.78 6.25
N ASN A 137 -7.15 6.06 6.00
CA ASN A 137 -6.18 6.60 6.97
C ASN A 137 -5.79 8.07 6.71
N ASP A 138 -6.48 8.77 5.81
CA ASP A 138 -6.12 10.09 5.28
C ASP A 138 -5.77 11.11 6.38
N LYS A 139 -6.60 11.20 7.43
CA LYS A 139 -6.35 12.07 8.59
C LYS A 139 -5.01 11.78 9.29
N LYS A 140 -4.64 10.51 9.47
CA LYS A 140 -3.36 10.09 10.10
C LYS A 140 -2.18 10.46 9.20
N LEU A 141 -2.30 10.17 7.91
CA LEU A 141 -1.26 10.44 6.91
C LEU A 141 -1.04 11.94 6.69
N LEU A 142 -2.11 12.74 6.59
CA LEU A 142 -2.04 14.21 6.55
C LEU A 142 -1.45 14.80 7.83
N GLN A 143 -1.72 14.23 9.01
CA GLN A 143 -1.12 14.68 10.26
C GLN A 143 0.40 14.44 10.30
N ALA A 144 0.87 13.27 9.87
CA ALA A 144 2.30 12.98 9.74
C ALA A 144 2.97 13.94 8.74
N TYR A 145 2.44 14.01 7.50
CA TYR A 145 2.96 14.89 6.45
C TYR A 145 3.02 16.37 6.86
N ASN A 146 2.04 16.88 7.61
CA ASN A 146 2.07 18.27 8.08
C ASN A 146 2.99 18.50 9.28
N LYS A 147 3.28 17.47 10.08
CA LYS A 147 4.25 17.53 11.19
C LYS A 147 5.69 17.55 10.67
N ASP A 148 5.97 16.78 9.61
CA ASP A 148 7.31 16.59 9.08
C ASP A 148 7.72 17.68 8.06
N LYS A 149 6.80 18.58 7.70
CA LYS A 149 7.13 19.84 7.01
C LYS A 149 8.05 20.67 7.91
N PRO A 150 9.31 20.93 7.53
CA PRO A 150 10.14 21.86 8.30
C PRO A 150 9.46 23.23 8.32
N GLN A 151 9.30 23.80 9.52
CA GLN A 151 8.86 25.19 9.71
C GLN A 151 9.91 26.15 9.16
N ASN A 152 9.89 26.34 7.83
CA ASN A 152 10.64 27.30 7.02
C ASN A 152 11.97 27.81 7.63
N LYS A 153 12.86 26.86 7.97
CA LYS A 153 14.26 27.12 8.32
C LYS A 153 15.14 26.44 7.28
N LEU A 154 15.77 27.28 6.46
CA LEU A 154 16.76 26.92 5.45
C LEU A 154 17.90 26.11 6.07
N ILE A 155 17.90 24.78 5.92
CA ILE A 155 19.10 23.94 6.13
C ILE A 155 19.15 22.83 5.07
N THR A 156 20.17 22.93 4.23
CA THR A 156 20.71 21.87 3.36
C THR A 156 21.23 20.70 4.19
N THR A 157 21.02 19.44 3.75
CA THR A 157 22.02 18.33 3.66
C THR A 157 21.31 16.98 3.50
N ALA A 158 21.92 16.07 2.74
CA ALA A 158 21.43 14.72 2.45
C ALA A 158 21.21 13.84 3.70
N ARG A 159 20.28 12.90 3.61
CA ARG A 159 20.13 11.77 4.55
C ARG A 159 20.37 10.45 3.83
N THR A 160 21.21 9.61 4.42
CA THR A 160 21.79 8.42 3.80
C THR A 160 20.99 7.15 4.11
N ILE A 161 21.13 6.13 3.26
CA ILE A 161 20.49 4.80 3.28
C ILE A 161 20.73 3.95 4.56
N GLY A 162 21.41 4.49 5.58
CA GLY A 162 21.92 3.73 6.73
C GLY A 162 20.89 3.16 7.70
N ASP A 163 19.67 3.70 7.74
CA ASP A 163 18.67 3.32 8.76
C ASP A 163 17.88 2.04 8.42
N PHE A 164 17.96 1.53 7.18
CA PHE A 164 17.23 0.33 6.75
C PHE A 164 17.92 -1.00 7.15
N LEU A 165 19.25 -0.99 7.35
CA LEU A 165 20.08 -2.20 7.53
C LEU A 165 20.27 -2.63 9.00
N ARG A 166 19.33 -2.32 9.91
CA ARG A 166 19.42 -2.65 11.34
C ARG A 166 18.34 -3.61 11.87
N VAL A 167 17.48 -4.14 11.00
CA VAL A 167 16.30 -4.95 11.40
C VAL A 167 16.26 -6.33 10.70
N TYR A 168 17.32 -6.69 9.96
CA TYR A 168 17.50 -8.00 9.31
C TYR A 168 18.92 -8.52 9.54
#